data_AF-A0A1H8LRF7-F1
#
_entry.id   AF-A0A1H8LRF7-F1
#
_cell.length_a   1.000
_cell.length_b   1.000
_cell.length_c   1.000
_cell.angle_alpha   90.00
_cell.angle_beta   90.00
_cell.angle_gamma   90.00
#
_symmetry.space_group_name_H-M   'P 1'
#
loop_
_entity.id
_entity.type
_entity.pdbx_description
1 polymer ?
#
loop_
_entity_poly.entity_id
_entity_poly.type
_entity_poly.pdbx_seq_one_letter_code
_entity_poly.pdbx_strand_id
1 'polypeptide(L)'
;MGFFTRRRKQPADTDALGVALIALRLDQGDVAPAGSTVVVFDAAGQARRAASGKVACGQGESVFCFHPGPYTVDLIPFAAAPEWGLRLRFVVDAANPRVSQQRFDLYLYSETSGRLQLAGFGASVEAALQAELAQGALDLPPCTSLDEWHAFRAGLNQLMYTRYGVTVDDCVPVDLGEQVDFADMLKVRAMRAAEVERLAADPPAPAIDAPAPVESHVLGEVASGPRPTPAAAPSPRSPPVAQADAQALRRLFLELPAVSRELRLLRLPEGLPVFERHQALLLRLGMASLNVTTMPALAWAAPDRPLAEEDQHRRSRHTLIARDALDEAWSLLARLQLAGREEWPQLLDETDRICANLETGLSLRRAPHADRVEPSL
;
A
#
# COMPACT_ATOMS: atom_id res chain seq x y z
N MET A 1 14.28 -58.43 29.48
CA MET A 1 14.07 -57.89 28.11
C MET A 1 12.95 -56.86 28.17
N GLY A 2 13.28 -55.58 28.17
CA GLY A 2 12.29 -54.50 28.24
C GLY A 2 11.73 -54.19 26.86
N PHE A 3 10.43 -54.42 26.67
CA PHE A 3 9.70 -54.02 25.48
C PHE A 3 9.52 -52.50 25.49
N PHE A 4 10.45 -51.76 24.89
CA PHE A 4 10.26 -50.34 24.61
C PHE A 4 9.26 -50.20 23.46
N THR A 5 8.00 -49.96 23.80
CA THR A 5 6.97 -49.50 22.87
C THR A 5 7.43 -48.16 22.29
N ARG A 6 7.99 -48.17 21.07
CA ARG A 6 8.25 -46.95 20.30
C ARG A 6 6.93 -46.19 20.18
N ARG A 7 6.80 -45.08 20.92
CA ARG A 7 5.73 -44.10 20.71
C ARG A 7 5.78 -43.72 19.23
N ARG A 8 4.77 -44.16 18.48
CA ARG A 8 4.62 -43.83 17.07
C ARG A 8 4.44 -42.31 17.01
N LYS A 9 5.39 -41.61 16.40
CA LYS A 9 5.31 -40.17 16.19
C LYS A 9 4.00 -39.87 15.46
N GLN A 10 3.28 -38.85 15.94
CA GLN A 10 2.05 -38.40 15.29
C GLN A 10 2.42 -37.83 13.91
N PRO A 11 1.74 -38.28 12.83
CA PRO A 11 2.06 -37.82 11.49
C PRO A 11 1.84 -36.30 11.37
N ALA A 12 2.59 -35.66 10.49
CA ALA A 12 2.39 -34.26 10.17
C ALA A 12 0.95 -33.99 9.71
N ASP A 13 0.33 -32.95 10.27
CA ASP A 13 -1.00 -32.48 9.88
C ASP A 13 -0.91 -31.71 8.56
N THR A 14 -1.42 -32.35 7.50
CA THR A 14 -1.38 -31.87 6.11
C THR A 14 -2.72 -31.36 5.60
N ASP A 15 -3.78 -31.39 6.42
CA ASP A 15 -5.16 -31.18 5.95
C ASP A 15 -5.39 -29.76 5.41
N ALA A 16 -4.61 -28.79 5.90
CA ALA A 16 -4.67 -27.40 5.46
C ALA A 16 -3.80 -27.08 4.22
N LEU A 17 -2.99 -28.02 3.74
CA LEU A 17 -2.05 -27.80 2.63
C LEU A 17 -2.82 -27.58 1.32
N GLY A 18 -2.51 -26.47 0.63
CA GLY A 18 -3.23 -26.06 -0.58
C GLY A 18 -4.48 -25.22 -0.32
N VAL A 19 -4.89 -25.02 0.94
CA VAL A 19 -6.02 -24.16 1.32
C VAL A 19 -5.53 -22.97 2.16
N ALA A 20 -5.14 -23.22 3.40
CA ALA A 20 -4.66 -22.19 4.33
C ALA A 20 -3.13 -22.26 4.56
N LEU A 21 -2.49 -23.34 4.10
CA LEU A 21 -1.07 -23.60 4.23
C LEU A 21 -0.45 -23.81 2.85
N ILE A 22 0.62 -23.07 2.54
CA ILE A 22 1.35 -23.18 1.27
C ILE A 22 2.39 -24.29 1.37
N ALA A 23 3.16 -24.31 2.46
CA ALA A 23 4.25 -25.26 2.67
C ALA A 23 4.37 -25.72 4.13
N LEU A 24 4.89 -26.93 4.30
CA LEU A 24 5.05 -27.61 5.58
C LEU A 24 6.36 -28.40 5.59
N ARG A 25 7.11 -28.31 6.69
CA ARG A 25 8.24 -29.20 6.95
C ARG A 25 7.72 -30.59 7.31
N LEU A 26 8.27 -31.59 6.65
CA LEU A 26 8.01 -32.99 6.91
C LEU A 26 9.23 -33.63 7.55
N ASP A 27 8.99 -34.61 8.41
CA ASP A 27 10.04 -35.39 9.04
C ASP A 27 10.09 -36.81 8.46
N GLN A 28 11.14 -37.54 8.83
CA GLN A 28 11.35 -38.89 8.34
C GLN A 28 10.15 -39.80 8.65
N GLY A 29 9.61 -40.44 7.60
CA GLY A 29 8.47 -41.33 7.72
C GLY A 29 7.10 -40.68 7.53
N ASP A 30 7.03 -39.34 7.48
CA ASP A 30 5.82 -38.64 7.04
C ASP A 30 5.54 -38.91 5.55
N VAL A 31 4.30 -38.64 5.13
CA VAL A 31 3.86 -38.83 3.74
C VAL A 31 3.44 -37.48 3.19
N ALA A 32 4.09 -37.03 2.12
CA ALA A 32 3.67 -35.85 1.40
C ALA A 32 2.37 -36.14 0.64
N PRO A 33 1.32 -35.29 0.78
CA PRO A 33 0.05 -35.50 0.09
C PRO A 33 0.20 -35.54 -1.44
N ALA A 34 -0.68 -36.26 -2.11
CA ALA A 34 -0.74 -36.23 -3.58
C ALA A 34 -0.99 -34.80 -4.08
N GLY A 35 -0.39 -34.43 -5.22
CA GLY A 35 -0.47 -33.07 -5.76
C GLY A 35 0.46 -32.05 -5.08
N SER A 36 1.17 -32.42 -4.02
CA SER A 36 2.25 -31.61 -3.45
C SER A 36 3.60 -31.91 -4.11
N THR A 37 4.50 -30.93 -4.06
CA THR A 37 5.90 -31.06 -4.45
C THR A 37 6.76 -31.15 -3.19
N VAL A 38 7.70 -32.09 -3.17
CA VAL A 38 8.65 -32.25 -2.06
C VAL A 38 9.95 -31.53 -2.41
N VAL A 39 10.49 -30.76 -1.48
CA VAL A 39 11.79 -30.10 -1.58
C VAL A 39 12.67 -30.66 -0.49
N VAL A 40 13.83 -31.18 -0.85
CA VAL A 40 14.84 -31.64 0.09
C VAL A 40 16.01 -30.68 0.04
N PHE A 41 16.40 -30.15 1.20
CA PHE A 41 17.60 -29.36 1.38
C PHE A 41 18.66 -30.23 2.03
N ASP A 42 19.85 -30.26 1.43
CA ASP A 42 21.01 -30.90 2.06
C ASP A 42 21.60 -30.03 3.18
N ALA A 43 22.65 -30.55 3.84
CA ALA A 43 23.34 -29.84 4.90
C ALA A 43 24.02 -28.54 4.45
N ALA A 44 24.25 -28.38 3.14
CA ALA A 44 24.80 -27.17 2.53
C ALA A 44 23.71 -26.19 2.04
N GLY A 45 22.43 -26.51 2.26
CA GLY A 45 21.28 -25.70 1.83
C GLY A 45 20.95 -25.85 0.34
N GLN A 46 21.51 -26.82 -0.37
CA GLN A 46 21.15 -27.07 -1.78
C GLN A 46 19.80 -27.77 -1.86
N ALA A 47 18.90 -27.19 -2.66
CA ALA A 47 17.55 -27.69 -2.86
C ALA A 47 17.47 -28.68 -4.02
N ARG A 48 16.74 -29.78 -3.82
CA ARG A 48 16.29 -30.68 -4.89
C ARG A 48 14.81 -30.97 -4.75
N ARG A 49 14.07 -30.86 -5.85
CA ARG A 49 12.64 -31.19 -5.89
C ARG A 49 12.42 -32.67 -6.23
N ALA A 50 11.44 -33.28 -5.58
CA ALA A 50 11.03 -34.66 -5.78
C ALA A 50 9.49 -34.75 -5.81
N ALA A 51 8.99 -35.86 -6.37
CA ALA A 51 7.55 -36.15 -6.35
C ALA A 51 7.05 -36.41 -4.92
N SER A 52 5.75 -36.20 -4.72
CA SER A 52 5.07 -36.56 -3.46
C SER A 52 5.17 -38.06 -3.17
N GLY A 53 5.20 -38.39 -1.88
CA GLY A 53 5.39 -39.75 -1.41
C GLY A 53 5.94 -39.79 0.01
N LYS A 54 6.45 -40.96 0.39
CA LYS A 54 7.02 -41.17 1.72
C LYS A 54 8.36 -40.45 1.84
N VAL A 55 8.49 -39.65 2.89
CA VAL A 55 9.67 -38.84 3.15
C VAL A 55 10.80 -39.69 3.72
N ALA A 56 11.94 -39.65 3.05
CA ALA A 56 13.21 -40.19 3.52
C ALA A 56 14.21 -39.04 3.68
N CYS A 57 14.56 -38.72 4.92
CA CYS A 57 15.59 -37.72 5.22
C CYS A 57 16.93 -38.41 5.47
N GLY A 58 17.97 -37.98 4.77
CA GLY A 58 19.37 -38.25 5.10
C GLY A 58 19.83 -37.48 6.33
N GLN A 59 21.05 -37.78 6.82
CA GLN A 59 21.63 -37.03 7.93
C GLN A 59 21.86 -35.57 7.54
N GLY A 60 21.30 -34.65 8.35
CA GLY A 60 21.41 -33.20 8.11
C GLY A 60 20.49 -32.67 7.01
N GLU A 61 19.69 -33.52 6.36
CA GLU A 61 18.71 -33.05 5.38
C GLU A 61 17.46 -32.49 6.09
N SER A 62 16.88 -31.45 5.50
CA SER A 62 15.55 -30.95 5.86
C SER A 62 14.61 -31.10 4.67
N VAL A 63 13.38 -31.53 4.95
CA VAL A 63 12.39 -31.81 3.90
C VAL A 63 11.16 -30.95 4.12
N PHE A 64 10.71 -30.32 3.05
CA PHE A 64 9.46 -29.60 3.01
C PHE A 64 8.57 -30.17 1.91
N CYS A 65 7.27 -30.06 2.08
CA CYS A 65 6.32 -30.18 0.98
C CYS A 65 5.60 -28.85 0.80
N PHE A 66 5.23 -28.54 -0.44
CA PHE A 66 4.36 -27.41 -0.73
C PHE A 66 3.33 -27.80 -1.78
N HIS A 67 2.17 -27.14 -1.75
CA HIS A 67 1.18 -27.26 -2.82
C HIS A 67 1.35 -26.07 -3.79
N PRO A 68 1.32 -26.29 -5.11
CA PRO A 68 1.66 -25.23 -6.08
C PRO A 68 0.60 -24.13 -6.21
N GLY A 69 -0.62 -24.36 -5.70
CA GLY A 69 -1.73 -23.42 -5.78
C GLY A 69 -2.79 -23.89 -6.79
N PRO A 70 -3.66 -22.99 -7.28
CA PRO A 70 -3.61 -21.53 -7.11
C PRO A 70 -3.96 -21.06 -5.69
N TYR A 71 -3.40 -19.92 -5.30
CA TYR A 71 -3.72 -19.22 -4.06
C TYR A 71 -4.27 -17.83 -4.33
N THR A 72 -5.15 -17.36 -3.45
CA THR A 72 -5.68 -15.99 -3.49
C THR A 72 -5.45 -15.33 -2.13
N VAL A 73 -4.93 -14.11 -2.14
CA VAL A 73 -4.80 -13.26 -0.96
C VAL A 73 -5.30 -11.86 -1.27
N ASP A 74 -5.94 -11.24 -0.29
CA ASP A 74 -6.34 -9.85 -0.35
C ASP A 74 -5.33 -9.04 0.47
N LEU A 75 -4.74 -8.03 -0.15
CA LEU A 75 -3.68 -7.20 0.42
C LEU A 75 -4.18 -5.77 0.63
N ILE A 76 -3.62 -5.07 1.61
CA ILE A 76 -3.86 -3.65 1.90
C ILE A 76 -2.56 -2.84 1.67
N PRO A 77 -2.06 -2.78 0.42
CA PRO A 77 -0.77 -2.15 0.15
C PRO A 77 -0.79 -0.62 0.18
N PHE A 78 -1.97 0.00 0.15
CA PHE A 78 -2.10 1.45 -0.03
C PHE A 78 -2.22 2.16 1.32
N ALA A 79 -1.08 2.63 1.83
CA ALA A 79 -1.06 3.41 3.07
C ALA A 79 -2.03 4.61 3.04
N ALA A 80 -2.17 5.28 1.90
CA ALA A 80 -3.06 6.44 1.75
C ALA A 80 -4.52 6.10 1.40
N ALA A 81 -4.86 4.85 1.06
CA ALA A 81 -6.20 4.44 0.62
C ALA A 81 -6.51 2.98 1.01
N PRO A 82 -6.58 2.68 2.31
CA PRO A 82 -6.63 1.31 2.82
C PRO A 82 -8.00 0.61 2.68
N GLU A 83 -9.04 1.34 2.28
CA GLU A 83 -10.31 0.79 1.83
C GLU A 83 -10.21 0.10 0.46
N TRP A 84 -9.17 0.45 -0.31
CA TRP A 84 -8.82 -0.22 -1.55
C TRP A 84 -7.72 -1.25 -1.29
N GLY A 85 -8.04 -2.49 -1.64
CA GLY A 85 -7.13 -3.61 -1.58
C GLY A 85 -6.66 -4.06 -2.95
N LEU A 86 -5.76 -5.02 -2.91
CA LEU A 86 -5.32 -5.75 -4.09
C LEU A 86 -5.63 -7.23 -3.88
N ARG A 87 -6.49 -7.79 -4.73
CA ARG A 87 -6.69 -9.24 -4.78
C ARG A 87 -5.63 -9.84 -5.68
N LEU A 88 -4.75 -10.61 -5.08
CA LEU A 88 -3.64 -11.26 -5.75
C LEU A 88 -3.91 -12.76 -5.84
N ARG A 89 -3.91 -13.28 -7.07
CA ARG A 89 -3.94 -14.71 -7.35
C ARG A 89 -2.59 -15.14 -7.91
N PHE A 90 -1.98 -16.15 -7.30
CA PHE A 90 -0.63 -16.59 -7.66
C PHE A 90 -0.48 -18.11 -7.58
N VAL A 91 0.57 -18.60 -8.23
CA VAL A 91 1.00 -20.00 -8.22
C VAL A 91 2.49 -20.07 -7.89
N VAL A 92 2.89 -21.15 -7.22
CA VAL A 92 4.31 -21.46 -7.04
C VAL A 92 4.82 -22.11 -8.32
N ASP A 93 5.93 -21.60 -8.85
CA ASP A 93 6.47 -22.04 -10.13
C ASP A 93 6.85 -23.51 -10.12
N ALA A 94 6.59 -24.18 -11.25
CA ALA A 94 7.12 -25.52 -11.52
C ALA A 94 8.65 -25.50 -11.58
N ALA A 95 9.28 -26.66 -11.36
CA ALA A 95 10.74 -26.76 -11.40
C ALA A 95 11.26 -26.39 -12.81
N ASN A 96 12.10 -25.36 -12.91
CA ASN A 96 12.77 -25.03 -14.15
C ASN A 96 14.11 -25.81 -14.24
N PRO A 97 14.26 -26.74 -15.20
CA PRO A 97 15.47 -27.59 -15.29
C PRO A 97 16.73 -26.81 -15.68
N ARG A 98 16.60 -25.55 -16.13
CA ARG A 98 17.72 -24.70 -16.51
C ARG A 98 18.34 -23.95 -15.32
N VAL A 99 17.68 -23.97 -14.17
CA VAL A 99 18.12 -23.24 -12.98
C VAL A 99 18.47 -24.24 -11.89
N SER A 100 19.66 -24.11 -11.31
CA SER A 100 20.16 -24.99 -10.26
C SER A 100 19.36 -24.87 -8.96
N GLN A 101 18.88 -23.67 -8.63
CA GLN A 101 18.09 -23.39 -7.44
C GLN A 101 16.85 -22.57 -7.80
N GLN A 102 15.68 -23.07 -7.43
CA GLN A 102 14.43 -22.34 -7.64
C GLN A 102 14.29 -21.27 -6.54
N ARG A 103 13.82 -20.07 -6.91
CA ARG A 103 13.70 -18.94 -5.97
C ARG A 103 12.77 -19.23 -4.80
N PHE A 104 11.66 -19.93 -5.06
CA PHE A 104 10.74 -20.34 -3.99
C PHE A 104 11.41 -21.30 -3.00
N ASP A 105 12.31 -22.17 -3.46
CA ASP A 105 13.02 -23.11 -2.58
C ASP A 105 13.98 -22.34 -1.65
N LEU A 106 14.64 -21.29 -2.18
CA LEU A 106 15.47 -20.40 -1.38
C LEU A 106 14.66 -19.64 -0.32
N TYR A 107 13.53 -19.05 -0.72
CA TYR A 107 12.62 -18.39 0.21
C TYR A 107 12.13 -19.34 1.30
N LEU A 108 11.76 -20.57 0.93
CA LEU A 108 11.30 -21.59 1.88
C LEU A 108 12.39 -21.93 2.90
N TYR A 109 13.64 -22.05 2.45
CA TYR A 109 14.77 -22.35 3.33
C TYR A 109 15.13 -21.19 4.27
N SER A 110 15.13 -19.95 3.78
CA SER A 110 15.60 -18.79 4.55
C SER A 110 14.55 -18.17 5.47
N GLU A 111 13.31 -18.07 5.02
CA GLU A 111 12.28 -17.27 5.70
C GLU A 111 11.26 -18.12 6.47
N THR A 112 11.23 -19.45 6.27
CA THR A 112 10.20 -20.29 6.89
C THR A 112 10.75 -21.15 8.01
N SER A 113 10.18 -20.98 9.20
CA SER A 113 10.52 -21.76 10.40
C SER A 113 9.86 -23.15 10.45
N GLY A 114 9.57 -23.73 9.28
CA GLY A 114 8.95 -25.05 9.13
C GLY A 114 7.47 -25.06 8.72
N ARG A 115 6.78 -23.92 8.73
CA ARG A 115 5.41 -23.78 8.20
C ARG A 115 5.27 -22.44 7.48
N LEU A 116 4.67 -22.46 6.29
CA LEU A 116 4.32 -21.26 5.54
C LEU A 116 2.80 -21.18 5.39
N GLN A 117 2.17 -20.39 6.25
CA GLN A 117 0.73 -20.11 6.18
C GLN A 117 0.43 -19.10 5.08
N LEU A 118 -0.72 -19.24 4.44
CA LEU A 118 -1.16 -18.33 3.38
C LEU A 118 -1.32 -16.89 3.91
N ALA A 119 -1.89 -16.72 5.10
CA ALA A 119 -2.02 -15.41 5.73
C ALA A 119 -0.66 -14.77 6.05
N GLY A 120 0.29 -15.55 6.58
CA GLY A 120 1.65 -15.08 6.87
C GLY A 120 2.42 -14.71 5.60
N PHE A 121 2.25 -15.48 4.53
CA PHE A 121 2.79 -15.14 3.22
C PHE A 121 2.17 -13.84 2.67
N GLY A 122 0.84 -13.70 2.75
CA GLY A 122 0.13 -12.48 2.36
C GLY A 122 0.64 -11.24 3.09
N ALA A 123 0.82 -11.33 4.42
CA ALA A 123 1.38 -10.24 5.22
C ALA A 123 2.82 -9.87 4.81
N SER A 124 3.67 -10.86 4.50
CA SER A 124 5.02 -10.59 3.99
C SER A 124 5.00 -9.90 2.62
N VAL A 125 4.13 -10.36 1.71
CA VAL A 125 3.94 -9.75 0.39
C VAL A 125 3.46 -8.31 0.54
N GLU A 126 2.47 -8.06 1.39
CA GLU A 126 1.96 -6.71 1.66
C GLU A 126 3.06 -5.80 2.17
N ALA A 127 3.83 -6.23 3.18
CA ALA A 127 4.92 -5.43 3.74
C ALA A 127 6.00 -5.11 2.69
N ALA A 128 6.35 -6.09 1.85
CA ALA A 128 7.30 -5.86 0.75
C ALA A 128 6.76 -4.88 -0.27
N LEU A 129 5.49 -5.01 -0.68
CA LEU A 129 4.86 -4.10 -1.62
C LEU A 129 4.75 -2.67 -1.06
N GLN A 130 4.38 -2.53 0.21
CA GLN A 130 4.39 -1.22 0.90
C GLN A 130 5.78 -0.59 0.92
N ALA A 131 6.85 -1.39 1.12
CA ALA A 131 8.22 -0.89 1.11
C ALA A 131 8.64 -0.38 -0.27
N GLU A 132 8.36 -1.13 -1.34
CA GLU A 132 8.67 -0.71 -2.72
C GLU A 132 7.88 0.54 -3.12
N LEU A 133 6.61 0.64 -2.72
CA LEU A 133 5.79 1.84 -2.92
C LEU A 133 6.35 3.04 -2.15
N ALA A 134 6.79 2.86 -0.90
CA ALA A 134 7.37 3.92 -0.09
C ALA A 134 8.72 4.42 -0.63
N GLN A 135 9.48 3.53 -1.28
CA GLN A 135 10.77 3.86 -1.91
C GLN A 135 10.60 4.45 -3.32
N GLY A 136 9.39 4.40 -3.90
CA GLY A 136 9.12 4.83 -5.28
C GLY A 136 9.68 3.88 -6.34
N ALA A 137 10.03 2.64 -5.95
CA ALA A 137 10.47 1.60 -6.89
C ALA A 137 9.28 0.97 -7.62
N LEU A 138 8.12 0.95 -6.97
CA LEU A 138 6.83 0.75 -7.60
C LEU A 138 6.04 2.04 -7.49
N ASP A 139 5.56 2.54 -8.62
CA ASP A 139 4.62 3.65 -8.63
C ASP A 139 3.21 3.10 -8.55
N LEU A 140 2.43 3.62 -7.59
CA LEU A 140 1.04 3.27 -7.58
C LEU A 140 0.34 3.96 -8.75
N PRO A 141 -0.28 3.19 -9.66
CA PRO A 141 -1.00 3.80 -10.75
C PRO A 141 -2.15 4.60 -10.13
N PRO A 142 -2.36 5.87 -10.51
CA PRO A 142 -3.60 6.56 -10.22
C PRO A 142 -4.80 5.88 -10.95
N CYS A 143 -4.54 4.78 -11.68
CA CYS A 143 -5.46 4.01 -12.51
C CYS A 143 -6.15 4.92 -13.54
N THR A 144 -5.43 5.92 -14.04
CA THR A 144 -5.95 6.85 -15.06
C THR A 144 -5.74 6.31 -16.47
N SER A 145 -4.86 5.32 -16.65
CA SER A 145 -4.71 4.56 -17.89
C SER A 145 -4.43 3.07 -17.65
N LEU A 146 -4.70 2.27 -18.68
CA LEU A 146 -4.40 0.84 -18.73
C LEU A 146 -2.88 0.57 -18.74
N ASP A 147 -2.09 1.46 -19.35
CA ASP A 147 -0.63 1.35 -19.40
C ASP A 147 0.01 1.52 -18.02
N GLU A 148 -0.48 2.47 -17.22
CA GLU A 148 -0.06 2.66 -15.81
C GLU A 148 -0.34 1.40 -14.99
N TRP A 149 -1.52 0.79 -15.17
CA TRP A 149 -1.86 -0.46 -14.51
C TRP A 149 -0.94 -1.61 -14.94
N HIS A 150 -0.63 -1.70 -16.23
CA HIS A 150 0.30 -2.71 -16.73
C HIS A 150 1.73 -2.52 -16.21
N ALA A 151 2.22 -1.29 -16.12
CA ALA A 151 3.53 -0.98 -15.55
C ALA A 151 3.62 -1.40 -14.08
N PHE A 152 2.61 -1.05 -13.28
CA PHE A 152 2.51 -1.51 -11.89
C PHE A 152 2.46 -3.03 -11.78
N ARG A 153 1.60 -3.69 -12.57
CA ARG A 153 1.50 -5.16 -12.58
C ARG A 153 2.81 -5.81 -12.98
N ALA A 154 3.54 -5.25 -13.96
CA ALA A 154 4.85 -5.76 -14.36
C ALA A 154 5.87 -5.65 -13.22
N GLY A 155 5.91 -4.52 -12.51
CA GLY A 155 6.75 -4.34 -11.34
C GLY A 155 6.39 -5.28 -10.18
N LEU A 156 5.09 -5.44 -9.90
CA LEU A 156 4.61 -6.41 -8.91
C LEU A 156 4.98 -7.85 -9.29
N ASN A 157 4.80 -8.24 -10.55
CA ASN A 157 5.21 -9.56 -11.04
C ASN A 157 6.71 -9.78 -10.84
N GLN A 158 7.53 -8.76 -11.12
CA GLN A 158 8.98 -8.82 -10.89
C GLN A 158 9.32 -8.95 -9.41
N LEU A 159 8.65 -8.20 -8.52
CA LEU A 159 8.81 -8.32 -7.06
C LEU A 159 8.47 -9.74 -6.59
N MET A 160 7.30 -10.24 -6.99
CA MET A 160 6.80 -11.57 -6.61
C MET A 160 7.74 -12.68 -7.08
N TYR A 161 8.18 -12.60 -8.33
CA TYR A 161 9.10 -13.58 -8.90
C TYR A 161 10.50 -13.48 -8.25
N THR A 162 10.99 -12.28 -7.95
CA THR A 162 12.36 -12.09 -7.45
C THR A 162 12.52 -12.37 -5.98
N ARG A 163 11.55 -11.94 -5.17
CA ARG A 163 11.60 -12.13 -3.73
C ARG A 163 11.06 -13.49 -3.29
N TYR A 164 10.01 -13.96 -3.93
CA TYR A 164 9.27 -15.14 -3.47
C TYR A 164 9.34 -16.32 -4.45
N GLY A 165 9.70 -16.10 -5.72
CA GLY A 165 9.73 -17.17 -6.72
C GLY A 165 8.34 -17.70 -7.06
N VAL A 166 7.33 -16.82 -7.06
CA VAL A 166 5.95 -17.16 -7.44
C VAL A 166 5.54 -16.34 -8.65
N THR A 167 4.66 -16.92 -9.48
CA THR A 167 4.06 -16.24 -10.62
C THR A 167 2.67 -15.75 -10.27
N VAL A 168 2.42 -14.48 -10.61
CA VAL A 168 1.10 -13.85 -10.45
C VAL A 168 0.24 -14.20 -11.66
N ASP A 169 -0.85 -14.92 -11.42
CA ASP A 169 -1.84 -15.29 -12.42
C ASP A 169 -2.79 -14.11 -12.67
N ASP A 170 -3.34 -13.55 -11.59
CA ASP A 170 -4.24 -12.42 -11.64
C ASP A 170 -3.99 -11.43 -10.51
N CYS A 171 -4.26 -10.16 -10.80
CA CYS A 171 -4.05 -9.05 -9.90
C CYS A 171 -5.07 -7.98 -10.25
N VAL A 172 -6.00 -7.72 -9.34
CA VAL A 172 -7.09 -6.76 -9.56
C VAL A 172 -7.31 -5.90 -8.32
N PRO A 173 -7.61 -4.60 -8.50
CA PRO A 173 -8.02 -3.75 -7.40
C PRO A 173 -9.39 -4.23 -6.89
N VAL A 174 -9.56 -4.27 -5.57
CA VAL A 174 -10.82 -4.67 -4.93
C VAL A 174 -11.19 -3.67 -3.84
N ASP A 175 -12.49 -3.39 -3.69
CA ASP A 175 -13.00 -2.69 -2.51
C ASP A 175 -13.08 -3.72 -1.37
N LEU A 176 -12.33 -3.48 -0.29
CA LEU A 176 -12.32 -4.38 0.86
C LEU A 176 -13.47 -4.10 1.83
N GLY A 177 -14.20 -2.99 1.65
CA GLY A 177 -15.48 -2.70 2.32
C GLY A 177 -15.50 -3.04 3.82
N GLU A 178 -16.46 -3.89 4.22
CA GLU A 178 -16.68 -4.34 5.60
C GLU A 178 -15.64 -5.37 6.11
N GLN A 179 -14.74 -5.87 5.26
CA GLN A 179 -13.72 -6.86 5.67
C GLN A 179 -12.59 -6.22 6.48
N VAL A 180 -12.44 -4.90 6.37
CA VAL A 180 -11.45 -4.11 7.11
C VAL A 180 -12.18 -3.04 7.91
N ASP A 181 -12.09 -3.09 9.23
CA ASP A 181 -12.59 -2.00 10.09
C ASP A 181 -11.70 -0.76 9.93
N PHE A 182 -12.10 0.10 8.99
CA PHE A 182 -11.39 1.32 8.65
C PHE A 182 -11.28 2.29 9.83
N ALA A 183 -12.32 2.37 10.67
CA ALA A 183 -12.32 3.26 11.83
C ALA A 183 -11.27 2.81 12.85
N ASP A 184 -11.17 1.52 13.11
CA ASP A 184 -10.15 0.98 14.03
C ASP A 184 -8.73 1.10 13.48
N MET A 185 -8.55 0.87 12.19
CA MET A 185 -7.23 1.01 11.58
C MET A 185 -6.77 2.49 11.51
N LEU A 186 -7.67 3.45 11.27
CA LEU A 186 -7.34 4.88 11.41
C LEU A 186 -7.03 5.26 12.86
N LYS A 187 -7.74 4.71 13.85
CA LYS A 187 -7.42 4.91 15.28
C LYS A 187 -6.00 4.40 15.60
N VAL A 188 -5.65 3.19 15.17
CA VAL A 188 -4.29 2.63 15.36
C VAL A 188 -3.23 3.52 14.73
N ARG A 189 -3.49 4.10 13.55
CA ARG A 189 -2.58 5.05 12.90
C ARG A 189 -2.46 6.36 13.66
N ALA A 190 -3.57 6.94 14.09
CA ALA A 190 -3.56 8.16 14.89
C ALA A 190 -2.79 7.94 16.20
N MET A 191 -2.93 6.77 16.82
CA MET A 191 -2.18 6.40 18.02
C MET A 191 -0.67 6.27 17.74
N ARG A 192 -0.27 5.61 16.65
CA ARG A 192 1.15 5.50 16.25
C ARG A 192 1.77 6.84 15.88
N ALA A 193 1.04 7.70 15.18
CA ALA A 193 1.48 9.06 14.86
C ALA A 193 1.66 9.89 16.14
N ALA A 194 0.70 9.81 17.07
CA ALA A 194 0.80 10.47 18.37
C ALA A 194 1.94 9.91 19.23
N GLU A 195 2.26 8.62 19.11
CA GLU A 195 3.40 8.00 19.79
C GLU A 195 4.74 8.48 19.22
N VAL A 196 4.86 8.55 17.90
CA VAL A 196 6.04 9.12 17.22
C VAL A 196 6.21 10.60 17.57
N GLU A 197 5.12 11.36 17.60
CA GLU A 197 5.14 12.78 17.98
C GLU A 197 5.52 12.96 19.46
N ARG A 198 5.03 12.10 20.37
CA ARG A 198 5.46 12.09 21.78
C ARG A 198 6.94 11.76 21.94
N LEU A 199 7.44 10.77 21.20
CA LEU A 199 8.86 10.39 21.21
C LEU A 199 9.75 11.49 20.61
N ALA A 200 9.24 12.28 19.67
CA ALA A 200 9.93 13.43 19.10
C ALA A 200 9.85 14.69 19.98
N ALA A 201 8.82 14.80 20.82
CA ALA A 201 8.59 15.93 21.72
C ALA A 201 9.33 15.84 23.06
N ASP A 202 10.03 14.73 23.34
CA ASP A 202 10.89 14.61 24.52
C ASP A 202 12.27 15.24 24.21
N PRO A 203 12.59 16.42 24.76
CA PRO A 203 13.91 17.02 24.57
C PRO A 203 14.98 16.15 25.25
N PRO A 204 16.20 16.03 24.68
CA PRO A 204 17.28 15.36 25.38
C PRO A 204 17.52 16.06 26.72
N ALA A 205 17.45 15.30 27.81
CA ALA A 205 17.67 15.79 29.17
C ALA A 205 19.01 16.56 29.25
N PRO A 206 19.06 17.71 29.94
CA PRO A 206 20.31 18.43 30.11
C PRO A 206 21.29 17.55 30.88
N ALA A 207 22.44 17.29 30.27
CA ALA A 207 23.56 16.62 30.91
C ALA A 207 23.97 17.42 32.15
N ILE A 208 23.72 16.86 33.33
CA ILE A 208 24.18 17.41 34.61
C ILE A 208 25.70 17.19 34.67
N ASP A 209 26.38 18.29 34.96
CA ASP A 209 27.81 18.49 35.20
C ASP A 209 28.61 17.25 35.66
N ALA A 210 29.71 17.00 34.96
CA ALA A 210 30.89 16.33 35.49
C ALA A 210 32.10 17.29 35.36
N PRO A 211 33.03 17.27 36.34
CA PRO A 211 33.86 18.43 36.68
C PRO A 211 35.06 18.61 35.75
N ALA A 212 35.50 19.87 35.65
CA ALA A 212 36.65 20.33 34.88
C ALA A 212 37.97 19.60 35.24
N PRO A 213 38.82 19.25 34.26
CA PRO A 213 40.18 18.83 34.52
C PRO A 213 41.13 20.03 34.55
N VAL A 214 42.07 19.93 35.49
CA VAL A 214 43.19 20.85 35.71
C VAL A 214 44.15 20.82 34.53
N GLU A 215 44.63 22.00 34.15
CA GLU A 215 45.63 22.24 33.11
C GLU A 215 46.93 21.45 33.36
N SER A 216 47.49 20.88 32.30
CA SER A 216 48.90 20.46 32.23
C SER A 216 49.36 20.50 30.78
N HIS A 217 50.04 21.58 30.41
CA HIS A 217 50.80 21.72 29.17
C HIS A 217 52.03 20.80 29.20
N VAL A 218 52.18 19.88 28.22
CA VAL A 218 53.49 19.57 27.60
C VAL A 218 53.28 19.12 26.14
N LEU A 219 54.13 19.67 25.28
CA LEU A 219 54.26 19.59 23.81
C LEU A 219 54.25 18.17 23.20
N GLY A 220 53.58 18.02 22.05
CA GLY A 220 53.65 16.84 21.19
C GLY A 220 52.80 16.97 19.91
N GLU A 221 53.44 17.38 18.82
CA GLU A 221 52.92 17.57 17.47
C GLU A 221 52.50 16.26 16.79
N VAL A 222 51.21 16.07 16.43
CA VAL A 222 50.77 15.22 15.29
C VAL A 222 49.37 15.66 14.76
N ALA A 223 49.34 16.07 13.49
CA ALA A 223 48.26 16.05 12.49
C ALA A 223 46.78 16.31 12.89
N SER A 224 46.27 17.48 12.49
CA SER A 224 44.84 17.81 12.44
C SER A 224 44.13 17.05 11.30
N GLY A 225 43.32 16.05 11.64
CA GLY A 225 42.30 15.51 10.73
C GLY A 225 41.01 16.36 10.80
N PRO A 226 40.29 16.57 9.68
CA PRO A 226 39.04 17.32 9.69
C PRO A 226 37.94 16.52 10.41
N ARG A 227 37.38 17.12 11.45
CA ARG A 227 36.23 16.61 12.22
C ARG A 227 34.96 16.76 11.35
N PRO A 228 34.16 15.71 11.11
CA PRO A 228 32.97 15.82 10.30
C PRO A 228 31.93 16.68 11.01
N THR A 229 31.52 17.76 10.36
CA THR A 229 30.35 18.56 10.69
C THR A 229 29.10 17.67 10.61
N PRO A 230 28.19 17.67 11.60
CA PRO A 230 26.92 16.97 11.46
C PRO A 230 26.14 17.59 10.30
N ALA A 231 25.87 16.77 9.28
CA ALA A 231 25.09 17.14 8.13
C ALA A 231 23.70 17.59 8.59
N ALA A 232 23.32 18.81 8.22
CA ALA A 232 21.97 19.31 8.36
C ALA A 232 21.01 18.32 7.66
N ALA A 233 20.02 17.83 8.40
CA ALA A 233 18.96 17.02 7.85
C ALA A 233 18.30 17.78 6.68
N PRO A 234 18.07 17.14 5.53
CA PRO A 234 17.42 17.81 4.40
C PRO A 234 15.98 18.13 4.78
N SER A 235 15.62 19.42 4.70
CA SER A 235 14.23 19.86 4.75
C SER A 235 13.41 19.10 3.70
N PRO A 236 12.13 18.76 3.98
CA PRO A 236 11.29 18.06 3.00
C PRO A 236 11.15 18.93 1.75
N ARG A 237 11.74 18.49 0.64
CA ARG A 237 11.56 19.13 -0.67
C ARG A 237 10.08 19.08 -1.01
N SER A 238 9.49 20.22 -1.33
CA SER A 238 8.12 20.27 -1.84
C SER A 238 7.99 19.35 -3.06
N PRO A 239 6.93 18.54 -3.16
CA PRO A 239 6.77 17.61 -4.27
C PRO A 239 6.69 18.39 -5.60
N PRO A 240 7.22 17.85 -6.70
CA PRO A 240 7.03 18.43 -8.02
C PRO A 240 5.54 18.59 -8.32
N VAL A 241 5.18 19.64 -9.06
CA VAL A 241 3.80 20.07 -9.34
C VAL A 241 2.94 18.94 -9.93
N ALA A 242 3.55 18.09 -10.77
CA ALA A 242 2.90 16.91 -11.32
C ALA A 242 2.53 15.86 -10.27
N GLN A 243 3.41 15.64 -9.29
CA GLN A 243 3.13 14.71 -8.19
C GLN A 243 2.03 15.26 -7.27
N ALA A 244 2.04 16.56 -6.98
CA ALA A 244 1.00 17.20 -6.18
C ALA A 244 -0.38 17.16 -6.87
N ASP A 245 -0.44 17.41 -8.18
CA ASP A 245 -1.67 17.28 -8.98
C ASP A 245 -2.20 15.84 -8.97
N ALA A 246 -1.34 14.87 -9.25
CA ALA A 246 -1.71 13.46 -9.29
C ALA A 246 -2.24 12.97 -7.94
N GLN A 247 -1.58 13.36 -6.83
CA GLN A 247 -2.06 13.06 -5.48
C GLN A 247 -3.43 13.69 -5.20
N ALA A 248 -3.64 14.94 -5.60
CA ALA A 248 -4.91 15.63 -5.39
C ALA A 248 -6.06 15.01 -6.21
N LEU A 249 -5.82 14.68 -7.50
CA LEU A 249 -6.81 13.97 -8.32
C LEU A 249 -7.13 12.59 -7.78
N ARG A 250 -6.12 11.87 -7.29
CA ARG A 250 -6.32 10.56 -6.69
C ARG A 250 -7.21 10.66 -5.45
N ARG A 251 -6.96 11.62 -4.55
CA ARG A 251 -7.84 11.87 -3.41
C ARG A 251 -9.27 12.16 -3.88
N LEU A 252 -9.43 13.06 -4.85
CA LEU A 252 -10.75 13.36 -5.44
C LEU A 252 -11.45 12.12 -6.00
N PHE A 253 -10.72 11.25 -6.72
CA PHE A 253 -11.27 10.04 -7.32
C PHE A 253 -11.74 9.04 -6.26
N LEU A 254 -10.97 8.86 -5.20
CA LEU A 254 -11.24 7.86 -4.16
C LEU A 254 -12.27 8.37 -3.13
N GLU A 255 -12.12 9.61 -2.70
CA GLU A 255 -12.85 10.13 -1.55
C GLU A 255 -14.20 10.73 -1.92
N LEU A 256 -14.41 11.29 -3.13
CA LEU A 256 -15.73 11.81 -3.52
C LEU A 256 -16.83 10.73 -3.52
N PRO A 257 -16.60 9.52 -4.06
CA PRO A 257 -17.55 8.41 -3.92
C PRO A 257 -17.78 8.01 -2.46
N ALA A 258 -16.73 8.00 -1.64
CA ALA A 258 -16.81 7.66 -0.22
C ALA A 258 -17.65 8.68 0.57
N VAL A 259 -17.37 9.98 0.43
CA VAL A 259 -18.18 11.06 1.02
C VAL A 259 -19.64 10.93 0.57
N SER A 260 -19.87 10.70 -0.72
CA SER A 260 -21.23 10.52 -1.26
C SER A 260 -21.94 9.31 -0.67
N ARG A 261 -21.22 8.21 -0.39
CA ARG A 261 -21.76 7.02 0.28
C ARG A 261 -22.16 7.35 1.70
N GLU A 262 -21.26 7.93 2.48
CA GLU A 262 -21.53 8.27 3.89
C GLU A 262 -22.66 9.30 4.02
N LEU A 263 -22.74 10.28 3.11
CA LEU A 263 -23.87 11.22 3.04
C LEU A 263 -25.21 10.49 2.83
N ARG A 264 -25.27 9.47 1.95
CA ARG A 264 -26.50 8.67 1.74
C ARG A 264 -26.92 7.88 2.99
N LEU A 265 -25.98 7.54 3.85
CA LEU A 265 -26.23 6.79 5.09
C LEU A 265 -26.63 7.70 6.26
N LEU A 266 -26.56 9.02 6.11
CA LEU A 266 -26.99 9.96 7.14
C LEU A 266 -28.46 9.77 7.47
N ARG A 267 -28.80 9.93 8.74
CA ARG A 267 -30.19 10.02 9.19
C ARG A 267 -30.68 11.44 9.00
N LEU A 268 -31.50 11.67 7.99
CA LEU A 268 -32.04 12.99 7.71
C LEU A 268 -33.13 13.37 8.74
N PRO A 269 -33.17 14.63 9.21
CA PRO A 269 -34.33 15.19 9.87
C PRO A 269 -35.58 15.13 8.99
N GLU A 270 -36.75 15.08 9.64
CA GLU A 270 -38.02 15.17 8.93
C GLU A 270 -38.17 16.55 8.27
N GLY A 271 -38.51 16.56 6.99
CA GLY A 271 -38.76 17.80 6.24
C GLY A 271 -38.41 17.67 4.77
N LEU A 272 -39.39 17.95 3.90
CA LEU A 272 -39.20 17.91 2.44
C LEU A 272 -38.05 18.83 1.96
N PRO A 273 -37.89 20.09 2.47
CA PRO A 273 -36.81 20.97 2.00
C PRO A 273 -35.40 20.45 2.31
N VAL A 274 -35.23 19.77 3.45
CA VAL A 274 -33.94 19.17 3.86
C VAL A 274 -33.59 17.99 2.95
N PHE A 275 -34.59 17.16 2.63
CA PHE A 275 -34.44 16.04 1.70
C PHE A 275 -34.05 16.51 0.29
N GLU A 276 -34.75 17.50 -0.27
CA GLU A 276 -34.47 18.02 -1.61
C GLU A 276 -33.05 18.60 -1.74
N ARG A 277 -32.62 19.39 -0.74
CA ARG A 277 -31.25 19.94 -0.69
C ARG A 277 -30.20 18.85 -0.54
N HIS A 278 -30.46 17.84 0.28
CA HIS A 278 -29.56 16.70 0.43
C HIS A 278 -29.44 15.89 -0.87
N GLN A 279 -30.55 15.69 -1.59
CA GLN A 279 -30.54 15.04 -2.90
C GLN A 279 -29.74 15.86 -3.93
N ALA A 280 -29.93 17.19 -3.96
CA ALA A 280 -29.18 18.09 -4.83
C ALA A 280 -27.66 18.01 -4.57
N LEU A 281 -27.24 17.99 -3.29
CA LEU A 281 -25.85 17.78 -2.90
C LEU A 281 -25.30 16.46 -3.48
N LEU A 282 -26.00 15.34 -3.26
CA LEU A 282 -25.57 14.03 -3.74
C LEU A 282 -25.45 13.97 -5.26
N LEU A 283 -26.37 14.62 -5.99
CA LEU A 283 -26.31 14.70 -7.45
C LEU A 283 -25.07 15.48 -7.91
N ARG A 284 -24.79 16.63 -7.29
CA ARG A 284 -23.63 17.46 -7.63
C ARG A 284 -22.31 16.75 -7.33
N LEU A 285 -22.20 16.06 -6.20
CA LEU A 285 -21.03 15.22 -5.87
C LEU A 285 -20.87 14.03 -6.83
N GLY A 286 -21.98 13.43 -7.27
CA GLY A 286 -21.97 12.40 -8.31
C GLY A 286 -21.42 12.91 -9.65
N MET A 287 -21.86 14.10 -10.08
CA MET A 287 -21.35 14.75 -11.28
C MET A 287 -19.87 15.14 -11.15
N ALA A 288 -19.45 15.64 -9.98
CA ALA A 288 -18.05 15.92 -9.71
C ALA A 288 -17.19 14.66 -9.78
N SER A 289 -17.65 13.54 -9.22
CA SER A 289 -16.96 12.24 -9.31
C SER A 289 -16.76 11.80 -10.76
N LEU A 290 -17.81 11.92 -11.60
CA LEU A 290 -17.72 11.61 -13.04
C LEU A 290 -16.74 12.54 -13.78
N ASN A 291 -16.68 13.82 -13.40
CA ASN A 291 -15.71 14.74 -13.98
C ASN A 291 -14.27 14.36 -13.60
N VAL A 292 -14.03 13.89 -12.38
CA VAL A 292 -12.70 13.44 -11.96
C VAL A 292 -12.26 12.20 -12.73
N THR A 293 -13.14 11.22 -12.98
CA THR A 293 -12.80 10.00 -13.73
C THR A 293 -12.41 10.25 -15.18
N THR A 294 -12.79 11.40 -15.74
CA THR A 294 -12.54 11.79 -17.13
C THR A 294 -11.55 12.95 -17.25
N MET A 295 -10.74 13.20 -16.21
CA MET A 295 -9.81 14.33 -16.21
C MET A 295 -8.62 14.11 -17.17
N PRO A 296 -8.25 15.12 -17.98
CA PRO A 296 -7.08 15.02 -18.86
C PRO A 296 -5.78 14.96 -18.05
N ALA A 297 -4.80 14.26 -18.60
CA ALA A 297 -3.45 14.20 -18.05
C ALA A 297 -2.82 15.59 -17.91
N LEU A 298 -1.99 15.77 -16.88
CA LEU A 298 -1.33 17.05 -16.65
C LEU A 298 -0.30 17.36 -17.73
N ALA A 299 0.51 16.37 -18.12
CA ALA A 299 1.67 16.55 -18.99
C ALA A 299 1.32 16.78 -20.48
N TRP A 300 0.09 16.51 -20.91
CA TRP A 300 -0.27 16.44 -22.32
C TRP A 300 -1.41 17.40 -22.68
N ALA A 301 -1.21 18.14 -23.78
CA ALA A 301 -2.25 18.95 -24.41
C ALA A 301 -3.06 18.12 -25.41
N ALA A 302 -2.39 17.19 -26.09
CA ALA A 302 -2.93 16.18 -27.00
C ALA A 302 -1.95 14.98 -27.01
N PRO A 303 -2.29 13.84 -27.63
CA PRO A 303 -1.33 12.74 -27.83
C PRO A 303 -0.03 13.27 -28.44
N ASP A 304 1.11 12.92 -27.84
CA ASP A 304 2.47 13.34 -28.22
C ASP A 304 2.75 14.86 -28.22
N ARG A 305 1.79 15.69 -27.79
CA ARG A 305 1.96 17.14 -27.66
C ARG A 305 2.05 17.53 -26.18
N PRO A 306 3.25 17.84 -25.65
CA PRO A 306 3.40 18.22 -24.25
C PRO A 306 2.66 19.53 -23.96
N LEU A 307 2.11 19.64 -22.76
CA LEU A 307 1.49 20.85 -22.26
C LEU A 307 2.58 21.79 -21.71
N ALA A 308 2.49 23.10 -21.98
CA ALA A 308 3.44 24.07 -21.45
C ALA A 308 3.41 24.10 -19.91
N GLU A 309 4.55 24.36 -19.27
CA GLU A 309 4.67 24.35 -17.80
C GLU A 309 3.67 25.30 -17.12
N GLU A 310 3.43 26.49 -17.69
CA GLU A 310 2.46 27.45 -17.16
C GLU A 310 1.04 26.88 -17.12
N ASP A 311 0.63 26.15 -18.15
CA ASP A 311 -0.66 25.47 -18.20
C ASP A 311 -0.72 24.27 -17.24
N GLN A 312 0.38 23.54 -17.05
CA GLN A 312 0.48 22.49 -16.03
C GLN A 312 0.31 23.08 -14.63
N HIS A 313 0.99 24.19 -14.34
CA HIS A 313 0.82 24.91 -13.08
C HIS A 313 -0.62 25.41 -12.89
N ARG A 314 -1.26 25.97 -13.92
CA ARG A 314 -2.66 26.38 -13.87
C ARG A 314 -3.58 25.20 -13.54
N ARG A 315 -3.46 24.09 -14.28
CA ARG A 315 -4.26 22.87 -14.06
C ARG A 315 -4.08 22.35 -12.62
N SER A 316 -2.83 22.26 -12.17
CA SER A 316 -2.49 21.83 -10.81
C SER A 316 -3.14 22.71 -9.74
N ARG A 317 -3.06 24.05 -9.88
CA ARG A 317 -3.73 24.98 -8.95
C ARG A 317 -5.24 24.74 -8.86
N HIS A 318 -5.90 24.47 -9.98
CA HIS A 318 -7.34 24.21 -9.98
C HIS A 318 -7.71 22.85 -9.40
N THR A 319 -6.86 21.83 -9.57
CA THR A 319 -7.00 20.55 -8.85
C THR A 319 -6.89 20.74 -7.33
N LEU A 320 -5.97 21.60 -6.88
CA LEU A 320 -5.82 21.88 -5.45
C LEU A 320 -7.07 22.58 -4.87
N ILE A 321 -7.68 23.52 -5.60
CA ILE A 321 -8.96 24.12 -5.20
C ILE A 321 -10.06 23.06 -5.05
N ALA A 322 -10.14 22.11 -6.00
CA ALA A 322 -11.11 21.02 -5.91
C ALA A 322 -10.83 20.10 -4.70
N ARG A 323 -9.56 19.79 -4.42
CA ARG A 323 -9.15 19.01 -3.24
C ARG A 323 -9.50 19.72 -1.93
N ASP A 324 -9.27 21.02 -1.84
CA ASP A 324 -9.60 21.78 -0.63
C ASP A 324 -11.12 21.79 -0.40
N ALA A 325 -11.93 21.87 -1.48
CA ALA A 325 -13.37 21.71 -1.39
C ALA A 325 -13.82 20.30 -0.95
N LEU A 326 -13.08 19.24 -1.32
CA LEU A 326 -13.29 17.88 -0.82
C LEU A 326 -13.00 17.79 0.69
N ASP A 327 -11.93 18.43 1.18
CA ASP A 327 -11.63 18.48 2.63
C ASP A 327 -12.76 19.19 3.39
N GLU A 328 -13.31 20.26 2.82
CA GLU A 328 -14.50 20.94 3.35
C GLU A 328 -15.76 20.04 3.32
N ALA A 329 -15.93 19.20 2.31
CA ALA A 329 -17.05 18.25 2.22
C ALA A 329 -16.97 17.17 3.32
N TRP A 330 -15.78 16.64 3.60
CA TRP A 330 -15.56 15.74 4.74
C TRP A 330 -15.86 16.41 6.08
N SER A 331 -15.39 17.65 6.25
CA SER A 331 -15.68 18.45 7.44
C SER A 331 -17.19 18.71 7.61
N LEU A 332 -17.90 19.00 6.51
CA LEU A 332 -19.35 19.15 6.52
C LEU A 332 -20.05 17.85 6.92
N LEU A 333 -19.65 16.71 6.35
CA LEU A 333 -20.21 15.40 6.69
C LEU A 333 -20.05 15.11 8.20
N ALA A 334 -18.86 15.32 8.76
CA ALA A 334 -18.62 15.13 10.18
C ALA A 334 -19.52 16.02 11.06
N ARG A 335 -19.75 17.27 10.64
CA ARG A 335 -20.69 18.17 11.32
C ARG A 335 -22.14 17.69 11.20
N LEU A 336 -22.58 17.27 10.00
CA LEU A 336 -23.93 16.73 9.79
C LEU A 336 -24.20 15.45 10.60
N GLN A 337 -23.19 14.62 10.84
CA GLN A 337 -23.31 13.42 11.70
C GLN A 337 -23.58 13.76 13.17
N LEU A 338 -23.09 14.91 13.63
CA LEU A 338 -23.24 15.39 15.01
C LEU A 338 -24.38 16.39 15.19
N ALA A 339 -24.91 16.94 14.09
CA ALA A 339 -25.84 18.06 14.10
C ALA A 339 -27.22 17.69 14.65
N GLY A 340 -27.75 18.56 15.50
CA GLY A 340 -29.16 18.53 15.92
C GLY A 340 -30.10 19.04 14.82
N ARG A 341 -31.40 18.72 14.88
CA ARG A 341 -32.38 19.05 13.83
C ARG A 341 -32.40 20.53 13.41
N GLU A 342 -32.15 21.45 14.34
CA GLU A 342 -32.19 22.89 14.11
C GLU A 342 -30.98 23.43 13.33
N GLU A 343 -29.86 22.70 13.32
CA GLU A 343 -28.58 23.13 12.70
C GLU A 343 -28.48 22.71 11.22
N TRP A 344 -29.30 21.75 10.78
CA TRP A 344 -29.27 21.21 9.43
C TRP A 344 -29.49 22.23 8.31
N PRO A 345 -30.45 23.17 8.40
CA PRO A 345 -30.65 24.16 7.34
C PRO A 345 -29.40 25.00 7.08
N GLN A 346 -28.72 25.46 8.14
CA GLN A 346 -27.51 26.27 8.03
C GLN A 346 -26.34 25.47 7.43
N LEU A 347 -26.15 24.21 7.89
CA LEU A 347 -25.11 23.33 7.33
C LEU A 347 -25.37 23.01 5.86
N LEU A 348 -26.64 22.89 5.46
CA LEU A 348 -26.99 22.69 4.05
C LEU A 348 -26.77 23.95 3.20
N ASP A 349 -26.88 25.16 3.75
CA ASP A 349 -26.53 26.38 3.00
C ASP A 349 -25.03 26.43 2.63
N GLU A 350 -24.16 25.82 3.44
CA GLU A 350 -22.73 25.72 3.13
C GLU A 350 -22.43 24.77 1.95
N THR A 351 -23.33 23.83 1.65
CA THR A 351 -23.15 22.85 0.57
C THR A 351 -22.98 23.51 -0.78
N ASP A 352 -23.71 24.59 -1.03
CA ASP A 352 -23.69 25.28 -2.32
C ASP A 352 -22.32 25.87 -2.61
N ARG A 353 -21.70 26.47 -1.59
CA ARG A 353 -20.34 27.02 -1.68
C ARG A 353 -19.31 25.92 -1.92
N ILE A 354 -19.39 24.82 -1.18
CA ILE A 354 -18.46 23.68 -1.30
C ILE A 354 -18.56 23.07 -2.70
N CYS A 355 -19.78 22.77 -3.15
CA CYS A 355 -19.99 22.22 -4.48
C CYS A 355 -19.59 23.21 -5.58
N ALA A 356 -19.83 24.52 -5.41
CA ALA A 356 -19.40 25.52 -6.38
C ALA A 356 -17.86 25.59 -6.50
N ASN A 357 -17.13 25.51 -5.38
CA ASN A 357 -15.68 25.46 -5.39
C ASN A 357 -15.16 24.20 -6.08
N LEU A 358 -15.76 23.04 -5.77
CA LEU A 358 -15.44 21.76 -6.40
C LEU A 358 -15.67 21.82 -7.92
N GLU A 359 -16.85 22.24 -8.34
CA GLU A 359 -17.23 22.38 -9.75
C GLU A 359 -16.33 23.37 -10.49
N THR A 360 -16.04 24.51 -9.87
CA THR A 360 -15.16 25.55 -10.44
C THR A 360 -13.74 25.02 -10.61
N GLY A 361 -13.18 24.36 -9.60
CA GLY A 361 -11.85 23.76 -9.68
C GLY A 361 -11.78 22.71 -10.80
N LEU A 362 -12.75 21.81 -10.87
CA LEU A 362 -12.79 20.78 -11.91
C LEU A 362 -12.98 21.37 -13.32
N SER A 363 -13.88 22.33 -13.50
CA SER A 363 -14.13 22.97 -14.78
C SER A 363 -12.93 23.80 -15.27
N LEU A 364 -12.31 24.60 -14.40
CA LEU A 364 -11.14 25.41 -14.77
C LEU A 364 -9.90 24.57 -15.02
N ARG A 365 -9.75 23.43 -14.34
CA ARG A 365 -8.72 22.44 -14.69
C ARG A 365 -8.93 21.89 -16.10
N ARG A 366 -10.17 21.60 -16.47
CA ARG A 366 -10.55 21.06 -17.79
C ARG A 366 -10.52 22.11 -18.91
N ALA A 367 -10.45 23.39 -18.56
CA ALA A 367 -10.45 24.46 -19.55
C ALA A 367 -9.41 24.20 -20.66
N PRO A 368 -9.82 24.34 -21.94
CA PRO A 368 -8.95 24.06 -23.07
C PRO A 368 -7.71 24.95 -23.01
N HIS A 369 -6.57 24.39 -23.42
CA HIS A 369 -5.38 25.20 -23.67
C HIS A 369 -5.64 26.04 -24.93
N ALA A 370 -5.50 27.37 -24.81
CA ALA A 370 -5.57 28.26 -25.96
C ALA A 370 -4.17 28.39 -26.55
N ASP A 371 -3.98 27.95 -27.79
CA ASP A 371 -2.75 28.22 -28.53
C ASP A 371 -2.58 29.74 -28.61
N ARG A 372 -1.56 30.25 -27.90
CA ARG A 372 -1.24 31.68 -27.89
C ARG A 372 -0.68 32.03 -29.26
N VAL A 373 -1.55 32.43 -30.18
CA VAL A 373 -1.13 33.02 -31.46
C VAL A 373 -0.44 34.33 -31.12
N GLU A 374 0.89 34.35 -31.18
CA GLU A 374 1.63 35.62 -31.15
C GLU A 374 1.09 36.50 -32.30
N PRO A 375 0.69 37.75 -32.02
CA PRO A 375 0.31 38.65 -33.09
C PRO A 375 1.55 38.86 -33.96
N SER A 376 1.47 38.43 -35.22
CA SER A 376 2.49 38.70 -36.23
C SER A 376 2.74 40.21 -36.26
N LEU A 377 3.95 40.63 -35.88
CA LEU A 377 4.42 42.01 -35.97
C LEU A 377 4.63 42.43 -37.43
#